data_AF-A0A820HZJ2-F1
#
_entry.id   AF-A0A820HZJ2-F1
#
_cell.length_a   1.000
_cell.length_b   1.000
_cell.length_c   1.000
_cell.angle_alpha   90.00
_cell.angle_beta   90.00
_cell.angle_gamma   90.00
#
_symmetry.space_group_name_H-M   'P 1'
#
loop_
_entity.id
_entity.type
_entity.pdbx_description
1 polymer ?
#
loop_
_entity_poly.entity_id
_entity_poly.type
_entity_poly.pdbx_seq_one_letter_code
_entity_poly.pdbx_strand_id
1 'polypeptide(L)'
;MLCRKNVVHDNIGVTSNLNHHIKNLHKTEYNEWSNKSKKLERQQPKLRDFIAKNTSLPSASKNSYPIGHQRQKELLDAIVQNLILELGLPLSLVERSAFIKIMSSVDPKFSITSRRTLRRTIIPSFYHKMNDLLKEFCSTTEYISLTLDIWSDRRTRSFCHAIIDMQFKSYVLCFLPLSGSHNSEKLLECYNFKLLMNFKY
;
A
#
# COMPACT_ATOMS: atom_id res chain seq x y z
N MET A 1 29.55 36.97 -11.46
CA MET A 1 28.15 37.42 -11.64
C MET A 1 28.00 37.87 -13.09
N LEU A 2 27.00 37.34 -13.81
CA LEU A 2 26.78 37.62 -15.24
C LEU A 2 26.22 39.03 -15.50
N CYS A 3 25.40 39.57 -14.59
CA CYS A 3 25.02 40.98 -14.57
C CYS A 3 24.69 41.46 -13.15
N ARG A 4 24.38 42.76 -13.03
CA ARG A 4 23.96 43.43 -11.78
C ARG A 4 22.43 43.59 -11.64
N LYS A 5 21.64 42.95 -12.51
CA LYS A 5 20.17 43.00 -12.42
C LYS A 5 19.68 41.98 -11.39
N ASN A 6 18.77 42.40 -10.52
CA ASN A 6 18.19 41.52 -9.50
C ASN A 6 17.19 40.53 -10.12
N VAL A 7 17.26 39.28 -9.67
CA VAL A 7 16.29 38.23 -9.99
C VAL A 7 15.49 37.93 -8.73
N VAL A 8 14.16 37.99 -8.83
CA VAL A 8 13.27 37.64 -7.73
C VAL A 8 13.30 36.12 -7.53
N HIS A 9 13.64 35.70 -6.31
CA HIS A 9 13.67 34.29 -5.91
C HIS A 9 12.41 33.95 -5.13
N ASP A 10 11.78 32.82 -5.48
CA ASP A 10 10.66 32.28 -4.72
C ASP A 10 11.17 31.41 -3.56
N ASN A 11 10.51 31.49 -2.40
CA ASN A 11 10.84 30.69 -1.20
C ASN A 11 10.65 29.17 -1.38
N ILE A 12 10.14 28.76 -2.54
CA ILE A 12 9.80 27.36 -2.89
C ILE A 12 10.99 26.64 -3.56
N GLY A 13 12.11 27.35 -3.79
CA GLY A 13 13.33 26.74 -4.35
C GLY A 13 13.26 26.44 -5.85
N VAL A 14 12.38 27.14 -6.58
CA VAL A 14 12.19 26.97 -8.02
C VAL A 14 13.12 27.92 -8.79
N THR A 15 13.74 27.44 -9.87
CA THR A 15 14.74 28.20 -10.65
C THR A 15 14.19 28.84 -11.91
N SER A 16 12.87 28.83 -12.12
CA SER A 16 12.21 29.31 -13.35
C SER A 16 12.50 30.79 -13.65
N ASN A 17 12.46 31.66 -12.64
CA ASN A 17 12.74 33.10 -12.81
C ASN A 17 14.19 33.35 -13.22
N LEU A 18 15.12 32.61 -12.62
CA LEU A 18 16.54 32.66 -12.96
C LEU A 18 16.79 32.14 -14.38
N ASN A 19 16.18 31.02 -14.76
CA ASN A 19 16.27 30.48 -16.12
C ASN A 19 15.72 31.46 -17.15
N HIS A 20 14.60 32.13 -16.88
CA HIS A 20 14.02 33.13 -17.77
C HIS A 20 14.93 34.36 -17.92
N HIS A 21 15.48 34.85 -16.80
CA HIS A 21 16.45 35.94 -16.78
C HIS A 21 17.66 35.64 -17.67
N ILE A 22 18.31 34.49 -17.45
CA ILE A 22 19.51 34.09 -18.19
C ILE A 22 19.17 33.92 -19.68
N LYS A 23 18.04 33.28 -20.00
CA LYS A 23 17.59 33.08 -21.39
C LYS A 23 17.39 34.40 -22.15
N ASN A 24 16.89 35.44 -21.49
CA ASN A 24 16.55 36.70 -22.16
C ASN A 24 17.70 37.70 -22.20
N LEU A 25 18.51 37.77 -21.15
CA LEU A 25 19.57 38.78 -20.98
C LEU A 25 20.98 38.25 -21.23
N HIS A 26 21.19 36.93 -21.14
CA HIS A 26 22.48 36.24 -21.25
C HIS A 26 22.38 35.09 -22.25
N LYS A 27 21.94 35.40 -23.48
CA LYS A 27 21.65 34.39 -24.52
C LYS A 27 22.85 33.52 -24.86
N THR A 28 24.04 34.11 -24.90
CA THR A 28 25.30 33.43 -25.20
C THR A 28 25.59 32.33 -24.17
N GLU A 29 25.57 32.69 -22.90
CA GLU A 29 25.84 31.82 -21.76
C GLU A 29 24.73 30.77 -21.59
N TYR A 30 23.47 31.16 -21.84
CA TYR A 30 22.34 30.24 -21.88
C TYR A 30 22.53 29.16 -22.95
N ASN A 31 22.93 29.56 -24.16
CA ASN A 31 23.11 28.63 -25.27
C ASN A 31 24.29 27.69 -25.03
N GLU A 32 25.41 28.18 -24.48
CA GLU A 32 26.54 27.35 -24.07
C GLU A 32 26.14 26.31 -23.01
N TRP A 33 25.43 26.75 -21.95
CA TRP A 33 24.92 25.86 -20.92
C TRP A 33 23.92 24.84 -21.49
N SER A 34 23.00 25.26 -22.35
CA SER A 34 22.00 24.38 -22.96
C SER A 34 22.66 23.32 -23.85
N ASN A 35 23.67 23.70 -24.63
CA ASN A 35 24.42 22.79 -25.48
C ASN A 35 25.25 21.79 -24.66
N LYS A 36 25.90 22.25 -23.58
CA LYS A 36 26.63 21.39 -22.65
C LYS A 36 25.70 20.40 -21.95
N SER A 37 24.52 20.86 -21.52
CA SER A 37 23.50 20.03 -20.87
C SER A 37 22.93 18.97 -21.82
N LYS A 38 22.61 19.34 -23.07
CA LYS A 38 22.18 18.37 -24.11
C LYS A 38 23.26 17.34 -24.45
N LYS A 39 24.53 17.72 -24.40
CA LYS A 39 25.66 16.78 -24.60
C LYS A 39 25.77 15.79 -23.44
N LEU A 40 25.52 16.24 -22.21
CA LEU A 40 25.49 15.39 -21.00
C LEU A 40 24.25 14.45 -20.99
N GLU A 41 23.07 14.94 -21.36
CA GLU A 41 21.84 14.11 -21.46
C GLU A 41 21.99 12.95 -22.46
N ARG A 42 22.73 13.15 -23.56
CA ARG A 42 22.99 12.08 -24.55
C ARG A 42 23.86 10.95 -24.01
N GLN A 43 24.63 11.19 -22.96
CA GLN A 43 25.47 10.17 -22.31
C GLN A 43 24.71 9.38 -21.23
N GLN A 44 23.59 9.90 -20.71
CA GLN A 44 22.76 9.14 -19.79
C GLN A 44 21.92 8.11 -20.56
N PRO A 45 22.02 6.82 -20.20
CA PRO A 45 21.11 5.81 -20.72
C PRO A 45 19.68 6.20 -20.39
N LYS A 46 18.78 6.16 -21.38
CA LYS A 46 17.37 6.45 -21.12
C LYS A 46 16.78 5.28 -20.33
N LEU A 47 15.84 5.57 -19.42
CA LEU A 47 15.16 4.56 -18.60
C LEU A 47 14.59 3.40 -19.45
N ARG A 48 14.09 3.71 -20.64
CA ARG A 48 13.63 2.74 -21.65
C ARG A 48 14.71 1.75 -22.10
N ASP A 49 15.95 2.20 -22.28
CA ASP A 49 17.06 1.34 -22.71
C ASP A 49 17.52 0.42 -21.57
N PHE A 50 17.44 0.91 -20.33
CA PHE A 50 17.69 0.11 -19.12
C PHE A 50 16.61 -0.96 -18.90
N ILE A 51 15.33 -0.60 -19.08
CA ILE A 51 14.23 -1.54 -19.02
C ILE A 51 14.40 -2.61 -20.11
N ALA A 52 14.67 -2.22 -21.35
CA ALA A 52 14.84 -3.17 -22.45
C ALA A 52 15.99 -4.19 -22.21
N LYS A 53 17.10 -3.75 -21.59
CA LYS A 53 18.24 -4.63 -21.26
C LYS A 53 17.99 -5.59 -20.10
N ASN A 54 17.20 -5.18 -19.09
CA ASN A 54 17.03 -5.94 -17.86
C ASN A 54 15.73 -6.78 -17.82
N THR A 55 14.91 -6.69 -18.87
CA THR A 55 13.65 -7.43 -18.97
C THR A 55 13.91 -8.82 -19.58
N SER A 56 14.59 -9.68 -18.80
CA SER A 56 14.44 -11.15 -18.89
C SER A 56 13.29 -11.65 -18.00
N LEU A 57 12.56 -10.75 -17.34
CA LEU A 57 11.19 -10.99 -16.91
C LEU A 57 10.25 -10.76 -18.10
N PRO A 58 9.10 -11.45 -18.22
CA PRO A 58 8.17 -11.19 -19.30
C PRO A 58 7.74 -9.73 -19.22
N SER A 59 8.20 -8.94 -20.19
CA SER A 59 7.68 -7.61 -20.49
C SER A 59 6.16 -7.72 -20.49
N ALA A 60 5.47 -6.81 -19.78
CA ALA A 60 4.01 -6.76 -19.69
C ALA A 60 3.41 -7.11 -21.05
N SER A 61 2.92 -8.36 -21.13
CA SER A 61 2.53 -8.98 -22.37
C SER A 61 1.40 -8.16 -22.95
N LYS A 62 1.43 -7.92 -24.27
CA LYS A 62 0.28 -7.39 -25.03
C LYS A 62 -1.03 -8.20 -24.83
N ASN A 63 -1.00 -9.29 -24.05
CA ASN A 63 -2.13 -10.15 -23.70
C ASN A 63 -2.64 -10.03 -22.25
N SER A 64 -2.18 -9.10 -21.39
CA SER A 64 -2.76 -9.00 -20.04
C SER A 64 -4.21 -8.51 -20.08
N TYR A 65 -5.01 -8.88 -19.07
CA TYR A 65 -6.35 -8.33 -18.94
C TYR A 65 -6.35 -6.80 -18.84
N PRO A 66 -7.34 -6.11 -19.45
CA PRO A 66 -7.55 -4.68 -19.23
C PRO A 66 -7.82 -4.37 -17.76
N ILE A 67 -7.56 -3.12 -17.37
CA ILE A 67 -7.89 -2.62 -16.04
C ILE A 67 -9.40 -2.79 -15.80
N GLY A 68 -9.77 -3.36 -14.65
CA GLY A 68 -11.17 -3.59 -14.28
C GLY A 68 -11.80 -4.85 -14.89
N HIS A 69 -11.04 -5.68 -15.60
CA HIS A 69 -11.57 -6.94 -16.15
C HIS A 69 -12.07 -7.87 -15.03
N GLN A 70 -13.27 -8.43 -15.21
CA GLN A 70 -13.95 -9.24 -14.19
C GLN A 70 -13.11 -10.46 -13.76
N ARG A 71 -12.57 -11.23 -14.71
CA ARG A 71 -11.74 -12.41 -14.42
C ARG A 71 -10.47 -12.08 -13.61
N GLN A 72 -9.87 -10.91 -13.87
CA GLN A 72 -8.68 -10.44 -13.16
C GLN A 72 -9.01 -10.19 -11.68
N LYS A 73 -10.18 -9.61 -11.41
CA LYS A 73 -10.69 -9.36 -10.06
C LYS A 73 -11.04 -10.66 -9.34
N GLU A 74 -11.73 -11.58 -10.00
CA GLU A 74 -12.13 -12.88 -9.43
C GLU A 74 -10.92 -13.72 -9.00
N LEU A 75 -9.91 -13.84 -9.85
CA LEU A 75 -8.68 -14.58 -9.51
C LEU A 75 -7.94 -13.92 -8.34
N LEU A 76 -7.85 -12.59 -8.35
CA LEU A 76 -7.21 -11.84 -7.28
C LEU A 76 -7.94 -12.00 -5.94
N ASP A 77 -9.28 -11.87 -5.96
CA ASP A 77 -10.12 -12.05 -4.78
C ASP A 77 -10.01 -13.49 -4.26
N ALA A 78 -9.98 -14.49 -5.13
CA ALA A 78 -9.79 -15.89 -4.75
C ALA A 78 -8.40 -16.15 -4.13
N ILE A 79 -7.33 -15.55 -4.66
CA ILE A 79 -5.99 -15.63 -4.07
C ILE A 79 -5.99 -15.01 -2.67
N VAL A 80 -6.60 -13.83 -2.51
CA VAL A 80 -6.64 -13.16 -1.21
C VAL A 80 -7.46 -13.95 -0.21
N GLN A 81 -8.68 -14.36 -0.55
CA GLN A 81 -9.57 -15.08 0.36
C GLN A 81 -8.99 -16.44 0.75
N ASN A 82 -8.61 -17.27 -0.23
CA ASN A 82 -8.29 -18.67 0.05
C ASN A 82 -6.83 -18.86 0.45
N LEU A 83 -5.89 -18.14 -0.15
CA LEU A 83 -4.46 -18.36 0.14
C LEU A 83 -3.97 -17.49 1.28
N ILE A 84 -4.36 -16.22 1.29
CA ILE A 84 -3.82 -15.26 2.27
C ILE A 84 -4.63 -15.29 3.56
N LEU A 85 -5.97 -15.20 3.48
CA LEU A 85 -6.82 -15.11 4.66
C LEU A 85 -7.09 -16.50 5.27
N GLU A 86 -7.59 -17.45 4.48
CA GLU A 86 -7.97 -18.78 4.97
C GLU A 86 -6.73 -19.62 5.34
N LEU A 87 -5.77 -19.78 4.42
CA LEU A 87 -4.54 -20.55 4.69
C LEU A 87 -3.46 -19.78 5.46
N GLY A 88 -3.65 -18.48 5.71
CA GLY A 88 -2.67 -17.67 6.43
C GLY A 88 -1.32 -17.49 5.72
N LEU A 89 -1.25 -17.63 4.39
CA LEU A 89 0.01 -17.50 3.67
C LEU A 89 0.50 -16.04 3.63
N PRO A 90 1.83 -15.81 3.63
CA PRO A 90 2.37 -14.46 3.65
C PRO A 90 2.05 -13.70 2.37
N LEU A 91 1.85 -12.38 2.48
CA LEU A 91 1.60 -11.50 1.34
C LEU A 91 2.72 -11.52 0.28
N SER A 92 3.92 -11.94 0.66
CA SER A 92 5.04 -12.10 -0.28
C SER A 92 4.87 -13.28 -1.23
N LEU A 93 3.87 -14.15 -1.02
CA LEU A 93 3.54 -15.27 -1.92
C LEU A 93 3.38 -14.79 -3.37
N VAL A 94 2.69 -13.66 -3.57
CA VAL A 94 2.42 -13.13 -4.93
C VAL A 94 3.66 -12.66 -5.68
N GLU A 95 4.78 -12.49 -4.97
CA GLU A 95 6.08 -12.09 -5.52
C GLU A 95 7.03 -13.28 -5.65
N ARG A 96 6.62 -14.50 -5.23
CA ARG A 96 7.45 -15.71 -5.36
C ARG A 96 7.46 -16.18 -6.80
N SER A 97 8.66 -16.41 -7.34
CA SER A 97 8.86 -16.82 -8.74
C SER A 97 8.11 -18.11 -9.11
N ALA A 98 8.09 -19.11 -8.23
CA ALA A 98 7.35 -20.35 -8.46
C ALA A 98 5.83 -20.10 -8.53
N PHE A 99 5.30 -19.27 -7.64
CA PHE A 99 3.89 -18.92 -7.62
C PHE A 99 3.47 -18.15 -8.87
N ILE A 100 4.30 -17.19 -9.31
CA ILE A 100 4.08 -16.44 -10.56
C ILE A 100 4.03 -17.40 -11.75
N LYS A 101 4.97 -18.35 -11.86
CA LYS A 101 4.99 -19.36 -12.94
C LYS A 101 3.74 -20.23 -12.94
N ILE A 102 3.29 -20.68 -11.77
CA ILE A 102 2.04 -21.43 -11.62
C ILE A 102 0.87 -20.59 -12.12
N MET A 103 0.75 -19.34 -11.68
CA MET A 103 -0.35 -18.45 -12.07
C MET A 103 -0.34 -18.11 -13.56
N SER A 104 0.83 -17.94 -14.18
CA SER A 104 0.94 -17.79 -15.64
C SER A 104 0.52 -19.05 -16.42
N SER A 105 0.65 -20.23 -15.81
CA SER A 105 0.19 -21.50 -16.41
C SER A 105 -1.32 -21.68 -16.26
N VAL A 106 -1.89 -21.21 -15.13
CA VAL A 106 -3.33 -21.22 -14.87
C VAL A 106 -4.06 -20.23 -15.78
N ASP A 107 -3.55 -19.00 -15.90
CA ASP A 107 -4.11 -17.97 -16.76
C ASP A 107 -2.98 -17.04 -17.28
N PRO A 108 -2.57 -17.19 -18.54
CA PRO A 108 -1.51 -16.36 -19.12
C PRO A 108 -1.85 -14.86 -19.22
N LYS A 109 -3.14 -14.49 -19.15
CA LYS A 109 -3.60 -13.09 -19.22
C LYS A 109 -3.70 -12.46 -17.83
N PHE A 110 -3.71 -13.26 -16.77
CA PHE A 110 -3.75 -12.79 -15.39
C PHE A 110 -2.44 -12.09 -15.02
N SER A 111 -2.55 -10.84 -14.57
CA SER A 111 -1.41 -10.07 -14.08
C SER A 111 -1.44 -10.04 -12.56
N ILE A 112 -0.43 -10.61 -11.91
CA ILE A 112 -0.45 -10.64 -10.45
C ILE A 112 -0.14 -9.26 -9.86
N THR A 113 -0.87 -8.87 -8.82
CA THR A 113 -0.61 -7.60 -8.12
C THR A 113 0.58 -7.70 -7.19
N SER A 114 1.29 -6.59 -6.99
CA SER A 114 2.38 -6.51 -6.02
C SER A 114 1.90 -6.70 -4.58
N ARG A 115 2.81 -7.15 -3.70
CA ARG A 115 2.57 -7.20 -2.25
C ARG A 115 2.19 -5.83 -1.69
N ARG A 116 2.77 -4.75 -2.25
CA ARG A 116 2.45 -3.37 -1.87
C ARG A 116 0.99 -3.04 -2.14
N THR A 117 0.47 -3.43 -3.31
CA THR A 117 -0.93 -3.22 -3.68
C THR A 117 -1.86 -4.04 -2.80
N LEU A 118 -1.51 -5.30 -2.52
CA LEU A 118 -2.24 -6.14 -1.57
C LEU A 118 -2.38 -5.44 -0.21
N ARG A 119 -1.25 -5.02 0.36
CA ARG A 119 -1.21 -4.38 1.68
C ARG A 119 -1.95 -3.05 1.74
N ARG A 120 -1.79 -2.19 0.73
CA ARG A 120 -2.26 -0.79 0.79
C ARG A 120 -3.67 -0.59 0.27
N THR A 121 -4.20 -1.53 -0.50
CA THR A 121 -5.47 -1.32 -1.21
C THR A 121 -6.41 -2.50 -1.03
N ILE A 122 -5.96 -3.72 -1.37
CA ILE A 122 -6.86 -4.87 -1.45
C ILE A 122 -7.27 -5.34 -0.06
N ILE A 123 -6.30 -5.61 0.83
CA ILE A 123 -6.58 -6.07 2.21
C ILE A 123 -7.41 -5.04 2.98
N PRO A 124 -7.10 -3.72 2.95
CA PRO A 124 -8.00 -2.72 3.54
C PRO A 124 -9.42 -2.78 2.98
N SER A 125 -9.62 -3.00 1.67
CA SER A 125 -10.96 -3.18 1.09
C SER A 125 -11.70 -4.38 1.70
N PHE A 126 -11.02 -5.52 1.87
CA PHE A 126 -11.61 -6.70 2.51
C PHE A 126 -11.96 -6.43 3.97
N TYR A 127 -11.08 -5.74 4.70
CA TYR A 127 -11.34 -5.31 6.07
C TYR A 127 -12.58 -4.42 6.16
N HIS A 128 -12.70 -3.39 5.31
CA HIS A 128 -13.86 -2.49 5.32
C HIS A 128 -15.16 -3.23 5.03
N LYS A 129 -15.19 -4.11 4.02
CA LYS A 129 -16.35 -4.95 3.75
C LYS A 129 -16.74 -5.81 4.95
N MET A 130 -15.77 -6.45 5.60
CA MET A 130 -16.03 -7.27 6.78
C MET A 130 -16.52 -6.43 7.96
N ASN A 131 -15.96 -5.24 8.15
CA ASN A 131 -16.35 -4.32 9.21
C ASN A 131 -17.77 -3.80 9.00
N ASP A 132 -18.17 -3.49 7.76
CA ASP A 132 -19.53 -3.05 7.44
C ASP A 132 -20.54 -4.18 7.68
N LEU A 133 -20.20 -5.42 7.29
CA LEU A 133 -21.02 -6.60 7.63
C LEU A 133 -21.16 -6.77 9.14
N LEU A 134 -20.06 -6.67 9.90
CA LEU A 134 -20.11 -6.79 11.35
C LEU A 134 -20.97 -5.70 11.98
N LYS A 135 -20.95 -4.47 11.46
CA LYS A 135 -21.83 -3.38 11.95
C LYS A 135 -23.30 -3.70 11.74
N GLU A 136 -23.66 -4.19 10.56
CA GLU A 136 -25.04 -4.59 10.23
C GLU A 136 -25.50 -5.77 11.09
N PHE A 137 -24.63 -6.74 11.34
CA PHE A 137 -24.94 -7.83 12.26
C PHE A 137 -25.10 -7.35 13.71
N CYS A 138 -24.22 -6.47 14.19
CA CYS A 138 -24.31 -5.92 15.53
C CYS A 138 -25.56 -5.04 15.73
N SER A 139 -26.05 -4.35 14.69
CA SER A 139 -27.26 -3.52 14.81
C SER A 139 -28.56 -4.32 14.88
N THR A 140 -28.54 -5.57 14.42
CA THR A 140 -29.72 -6.46 14.37
C THR A 140 -29.72 -7.51 15.48
N THR A 141 -28.63 -7.65 16.24
CA THR A 141 -28.50 -8.66 17.28
C THR A 141 -28.71 -8.07 18.68
N GLU A 142 -29.53 -8.73 19.50
CA GLU A 142 -29.82 -8.31 20.88
C GLU A 142 -28.68 -8.62 21.86
N TYR A 143 -27.97 -9.74 21.65
CA TYR A 143 -26.89 -10.20 22.53
C TYR A 143 -25.65 -10.57 21.73
N ILE A 144 -24.50 -10.13 22.23
CA ILE A 144 -23.18 -10.49 21.70
C ILE A 144 -22.34 -11.08 22.81
N SER A 145 -21.50 -12.07 22.51
CA SER A 145 -20.46 -12.51 23.44
C SER A 145 -19.14 -11.89 23.04
N LEU A 146 -18.45 -11.28 23.99
CA LEU A 146 -17.15 -10.68 23.77
C LEU A 146 -16.12 -11.38 24.65
N THR A 147 -15.11 -11.92 24.01
CA THR A 147 -13.95 -12.54 24.66
C THR A 147 -12.78 -11.59 24.55
N LEU A 148 -12.25 -11.14 25.69
CA LEU A 148 -11.04 -10.33 25.75
C LEU A 148 -9.93 -11.16 26.40
N ASP A 149 -8.80 -11.22 25.73
CA ASP A 149 -7.62 -11.96 26.20
C ASP A 149 -6.39 -11.06 26.18
N ILE A 150 -5.56 -11.22 27.21
CA ILE A 150 -4.33 -10.45 27.41
C ILE A 150 -3.22 -11.42 27.74
N TRP A 151 -2.13 -11.33 26.98
CA TRP A 151 -0.96 -12.15 27.22
C TRP A 151 0.31 -11.35 26.94
N SER A 152 1.42 -11.81 27.53
CA SER A 152 2.76 -11.28 27.22
C SER A 152 3.53 -12.31 26.41
N ASP A 153 4.28 -11.84 25.40
CA ASP A 153 5.21 -12.69 24.68
C ASP A 153 6.51 -12.90 25.48
N ARG A 154 7.38 -13.78 24.96
CA ARG A 154 8.69 -14.08 25.58
C ARG A 154 9.65 -12.89 25.62
N ARG A 155 9.34 -11.80 24.92
CA ARG A 155 10.10 -10.53 24.94
C ARG A 155 9.43 -9.50 25.85
N THR A 156 8.57 -9.96 26.75
CA THR A 156 7.81 -9.13 27.71
C THR A 156 7.00 -8.04 27.03
N ARG A 157 6.55 -8.27 25.78
CA ARG A 157 5.61 -7.40 25.09
C ARG A 157 4.22 -7.93 25.35
N SER A 158 3.37 -7.08 25.90
CA SER A 158 1.99 -7.45 26.17
C SER A 158 1.10 -7.13 24.99
N PHE A 159 0.09 -7.96 24.79
CA PHE A 159 -0.89 -7.84 23.74
C PHE A 159 -2.29 -8.03 24.33
N CYS A 160 -3.26 -7.35 23.74
CA CYS A 160 -4.67 -7.56 23.97
C CYS A 160 -5.32 -7.94 22.65
N HIS A 161 -6.17 -8.96 22.66
CA HIS A 161 -7.12 -9.19 21.58
C HIS A 161 -8.54 -9.21 22.12
N ALA A 162 -9.47 -8.76 21.28
CA ALA A 162 -10.89 -8.88 21.51
C ALA A 162 -11.52 -9.63 20.34
N ILE A 163 -12.31 -10.63 20.67
CA ILE A 163 -13.08 -11.45 19.74
C ILE A 163 -14.55 -11.30 20.08
N ILE A 164 -15.38 -11.16 19.06
CA ILE A 164 -16.83 -11.24 19.20
C ILE A 164 -17.32 -12.58 18.66
N ASP A 165 -18.07 -13.28 19.48
CA ASP A 165 -18.70 -14.55 19.14
C ASP A 165 -20.18 -14.32 18.86
N MET A 166 -20.57 -14.64 17.62
CA MET A 166 -21.90 -14.37 17.06
C MET A 166 -22.37 -15.60 16.29
N GLN A 167 -23.48 -16.21 16.71
CA GLN A 167 -24.07 -17.37 16.02
C GLN A 167 -23.04 -18.47 15.68
N PHE A 168 -22.21 -18.85 16.66
CA PHE A 168 -21.12 -19.84 16.50
C PHE A 168 -19.99 -19.44 15.54
N LYS A 169 -19.87 -18.16 15.20
CA LYS A 169 -18.72 -17.60 14.46
C LYS A 169 -17.99 -16.58 15.31
N SER A 170 -16.67 -16.64 15.26
CA SER A 170 -15.78 -15.75 16.01
C SER A 170 -15.12 -14.74 15.07
N TYR A 171 -15.15 -13.46 15.43
CA TYR A 171 -14.53 -12.40 14.64
C TYR A 171 -13.55 -11.60 15.51
N VAL A 172 -12.31 -11.48 15.04
CA VAL A 172 -11.30 -10.65 15.72
C VAL A 172 -11.64 -9.18 15.49
N LEU A 173 -11.96 -8.47 16.57
CA LEU A 173 -12.27 -7.05 16.52
C LEU A 173 -11.02 -6.19 16.68
N CYS A 174 -10.11 -6.59 17.56
CA CYS A 174 -8.84 -5.88 17.71
C CYS A 174 -7.71 -6.82 18.13
N PHE A 175 -6.49 -6.44 17.73
CA PHE A 175 -5.24 -7.02 18.19
C PHE A 175 -4.27 -5.87 18.41
N LEU A 176 -3.89 -5.62 19.66
CA LEU A 176 -3.18 -4.40 20.05
C LEU A 176 -2.00 -4.71 20.96
N PRO A 177 -0.84 -4.08 20.73
CA PRO A 177 0.19 -4.04 21.76
C PRO A 177 -0.32 -3.22 22.95
N LEU A 178 -0.13 -3.74 24.16
CA LEU A 178 -0.39 -3.06 25.42
C LEU A 178 0.94 -2.58 26.02
N SER A 179 1.02 -1.29 26.38
CA SER A 179 2.21 -0.70 26.98
C SER A 179 1.96 -0.16 28.39
N GLY A 180 2.98 -0.30 29.26
CA GLY A 180 2.95 0.13 30.66
C GLY A 180 2.08 -0.77 31.55
N SER A 181 1.61 -0.23 32.68
CA SER A 181 0.82 -0.99 33.67
C SER A 181 -0.46 -1.59 33.08
N HIS A 182 -0.79 -2.85 33.39
CA HIS A 182 -2.00 -3.54 32.95
C HIS A 182 -3.14 -3.36 33.96
N ASN A 183 -3.47 -2.12 34.29
CA ASN A 183 -4.56 -1.82 35.21
C ASN A 183 -5.92 -1.82 34.49
N SER A 184 -7.00 -1.95 35.26
CA SER A 184 -8.38 -1.97 34.75
C SER A 184 -8.72 -0.76 33.87
N GLU A 185 -8.19 0.42 34.20
CA GLU A 185 -8.40 1.66 33.43
C GLU A 185 -7.84 1.56 32.00
N LYS A 186 -6.62 1.05 31.83
CA LYS A 186 -6.02 0.90 30.49
C LYS A 186 -6.68 -0.18 29.67
N LEU A 187 -7.19 -1.23 30.32
CA LEU A 187 -7.99 -2.24 29.64
C LEU A 187 -9.31 -1.66 29.14
N LEU A 188 -9.95 -0.83 29.96
CA LEU A 188 -11.16 -0.09 29.58
C LEU A 188 -10.88 0.94 28.48
N GLU A 189 -9.73 1.60 28.48
CA GLU A 189 -9.31 2.50 27.40
C GLU A 189 -9.11 1.75 26.08
N CYS A 190 -8.40 0.62 26.10
CA CYS A 190 -8.24 -0.25 24.93
C CYS A 190 -9.58 -0.74 24.39
N TYR A 191 -10.51 -1.05 25.30
CA TYR A 191 -11.88 -1.41 24.97
C TYR A 191 -12.63 -0.25 24.29
N ASN A 192 -12.70 0.91 24.93
CA ASN A 192 -13.45 2.07 24.45
C ASN A 192 -12.91 2.65 23.13
N PHE A 193 -11.58 2.75 23.00
CA PHE A 193 -10.94 3.49 21.90
C PHE A 193 -11.10 2.82 20.54
N LYS A 194 -11.23 1.48 20.48
CA LYS A 194 -11.30 0.76 19.19
C LYS A 194 -12.53 -0.10 18.98
N LEU A 195 -13.18 -0.61 20.02
CA LEU A 195 -14.41 -1.40 19.87
C LEU A 195 -15.61 -0.47 19.69
N LEU A 196 -15.81 0.48 20.59
CA LEU A 196 -16.99 1.34 20.53
C LEU A 196 -16.87 2.44 19.46
N MET A 197 -15.70 3.05 19.26
CA MET A 197 -15.57 4.14 18.28
C MET A 197 -15.62 3.68 16.82
N ASN A 198 -15.20 2.44 16.50
CA ASN A 198 -15.33 1.92 15.14
C ASN A 198 -16.76 1.45 14.80
N PHE A 199 -17.59 1.15 15.80
CA PHE A 199 -18.97 0.70 15.68
C PHE A 199 -20.02 1.75 16.08
N LYS A 200 -19.61 2.94 16.54
CA LYS A 200 -20.53 4.03 16.89
C LYS A 200 -21.23 4.56 15.64
N TYR A 201 -22.55 4.64 15.77
CA TYR A 201 -23.56 5.08 14.81
C TYR A 201 -23.36 6.53 14.36
#